data_AF-A0A358XRQ0-F1
#
_entry.id   AF-A0A358XRQ0-F1
#
_cell.length_a   1.000
_cell.length_b   1.000
_cell.length_c   1.000
_cell.angle_alpha   90.00
_cell.angle_beta   90.00
_cell.angle_gamma   90.00
#
_symmetry.space_group_name_H-M   'P 1'
#
loop_
_entity.id
_entity.type
_entity.pdbx_description
1 polymer ?
#
loop_
_entity_poly.entity_id
_entity_poly.type
_entity_poly.pdbx_seq_one_letter_code
_entity_poly.pdbx_strand_id
1 'polypeptide(L)'
;MRDKKIYSKNPKVNANDRTPLELILEANFKDGLKAFQKAKEQDSDDELLSEGFLNGAGYELLNQHKINQAIDIFKVNTVLYPKSENVYDSLAEAYLKSGQIDSAKKNYQKVREINPKNERVSKILETL
;
A
#
# COMPACT_ATOMS: atom_id res chain seq x y z
N MET A 1 0.14 26.08 0.58
CA MET A 1 0.14 24.62 0.83
C MET A 1 0.13 23.95 -0.54
N ARG A 2 1.10 23.08 -0.86
CA ARG A 2 1.12 22.37 -2.15
C ARG A 2 0.13 21.20 -2.07
N ASP A 3 -0.78 21.10 -3.03
CA ASP A 3 -1.69 19.95 -3.16
C ASP A 3 -0.87 18.67 -3.38
N LYS A 4 -0.87 17.78 -2.39
CA LYS A 4 -0.09 16.52 -2.36
C LYS A 4 -0.75 15.40 -3.18
N LYS A 5 -1.30 15.74 -4.34
CA LYS A 5 -2.04 14.83 -5.19
C LYS A 5 -1.10 14.16 -6.20
N ILE A 6 -1.20 12.83 -6.32
CA ILE A 6 -0.48 12.04 -7.31
C ILE A 6 -1.24 12.19 -8.63
N TYR A 7 -0.67 12.85 -9.63
CA TYR A 7 -1.32 13.03 -10.92
C TYR A 7 -0.72 12.07 -11.96
N SER A 8 -1.55 11.43 -12.80
CA SER A 8 -1.04 10.76 -13.99
C SER A 8 -0.59 11.83 -14.99
N LYS A 9 0.62 11.74 -15.55
CA LYS A 9 1.24 12.77 -16.43
C LYS A 9 0.59 12.90 -17.83
N ASN A 10 -0.71 12.63 -17.97
CA ASN A 10 -1.43 12.84 -19.24
C ASN A 10 -2.14 14.22 -19.20
N PRO A 11 -1.69 15.23 -19.96
CA PRO A 11 -2.02 16.64 -19.73
C PRO A 11 -3.40 17.10 -20.26
N LYS A 12 -4.40 16.23 -20.27
CA LYS A 12 -5.80 16.60 -20.53
C LYS A 12 -6.66 16.21 -19.34
N VAL A 13 -6.36 16.79 -18.19
CA VAL A 13 -7.07 16.52 -16.93
C VAL A 13 -8.41 17.25 -16.97
N ASN A 14 -9.46 16.54 -17.33
CA ASN A 14 -10.83 17.02 -17.22
C ASN A 14 -11.24 16.95 -15.74
N ALA A 15 -12.25 17.70 -15.29
CA ALA A 15 -12.70 17.69 -13.88
C ALA A 15 -13.16 16.31 -13.35
N ASN A 16 -13.24 15.30 -14.24
CA ASN A 16 -13.58 13.91 -13.95
C ASN A 16 -12.36 12.99 -13.76
N ASP A 17 -11.13 13.49 -13.92
CA ASP A 17 -9.92 12.68 -13.83
C ASP A 17 -9.42 12.59 -12.39
N ARG A 18 -9.93 11.59 -11.68
CA ARG A 18 -9.51 11.21 -10.31
C ARG A 18 -8.05 10.78 -10.29
N THR A 19 -7.32 11.19 -9.25
CA THR A 19 -5.96 10.73 -8.95
C THR A 19 -5.93 9.23 -8.65
N PRO A 20 -4.78 8.53 -8.78
CA PRO A 20 -4.66 7.13 -8.37
C PRO A 20 -5.11 6.90 -6.93
N LEU A 21 -4.78 7.84 -6.03
CA LEU A 21 -5.19 7.79 -4.63
C LEU A 21 -6.71 7.90 -4.48
N GLU A 22 -7.36 8.86 -5.15
CA GLU A 22 -8.83 9.00 -5.11
C GLU A 22 -9.54 7.75 -5.67
N LEU A 23 -9.02 7.16 -6.76
CA LEU A 23 -9.58 5.93 -7.33
C LEU A 23 -9.53 4.75 -6.35
N ILE A 24 -8.41 4.59 -5.63
CA ILE A 24 -8.29 3.57 -4.57
C ILE A 24 -9.29 3.85 -3.44
N LEU A 25 -9.37 5.10 -2.97
CA LEU A 25 -10.19 5.46 -1.80
C LEU A 25 -11.71 5.39 -2.06
N GLU A 26 -12.15 5.51 -3.31
CA GLU A 26 -13.54 5.35 -3.76
C GLU A 26 -13.89 3.88 -4.13
N ALA A 27 -13.11 2.93 -3.62
CA ALA A 27 -13.29 1.48 -3.80
C ALA A 27 -13.12 0.96 -5.23
N ASN A 28 -12.50 1.73 -6.13
CA ASN A 28 -12.07 1.23 -7.44
C ASN A 28 -10.60 0.80 -7.40
N PHE A 29 -10.33 -0.26 -6.63
CA PHE A 29 -8.98 -0.76 -6.40
C PHE A 29 -8.23 -1.08 -7.71
N LYS A 30 -8.92 -1.71 -8.67
CA LYS A 30 -8.31 -2.16 -9.92
C LYS A 30 -7.81 -0.99 -10.76
N ASP A 31 -8.64 0.03 -10.97
CA ASP A 31 -8.26 1.18 -11.80
C ASP A 31 -7.25 2.07 -11.07
N GLY A 32 -7.41 2.25 -9.76
CA GLY A 32 -6.44 2.97 -8.94
C GLY A 32 -5.06 2.31 -8.96
N LEU A 33 -4.99 0.98 -8.79
CA LEU A 33 -3.73 0.23 -8.85
C LEU A 33 -3.05 0.38 -10.21
N LYS A 34 -3.81 0.25 -11.30
CA LYS A 34 -3.29 0.45 -12.66
C LYS A 34 -2.75 1.86 -12.85
N ALA A 35 -3.42 2.87 -12.27
CA ALA A 35 -2.98 4.25 -12.34
C ALA A 35 -1.69 4.48 -11.52
N PHE A 36 -1.54 3.86 -10.36
CA PHE A 36 -0.29 3.87 -9.56
C PHE A 36 0.89 3.23 -10.31
N GLN A 37 0.68 2.06 -10.93
CA GLN A 37 1.71 1.38 -11.72
C GLN A 37 2.15 2.25 -12.90
N LYS A 38 1.20 2.80 -13.66
CA LYS A 38 1.49 3.70 -14.77
C LYS A 38 2.24 4.95 -14.31
N ALA A 39 1.83 5.54 -13.18
CA ALA A 39 2.52 6.70 -12.63
C ALA A 39 3.98 6.36 -12.26
N LYS A 40 4.21 5.18 -11.66
CA LYS A 40 5.56 4.72 -11.28
C LYS A 40 6.44 4.42 -12.49
N GLU A 41 5.88 3.91 -13.57
CA GLU A 41 6.58 3.71 -14.85
C GLU A 41 6.97 5.03 -15.51
N GLN A 42 6.13 6.06 -15.39
CA GLN A 42 6.37 7.39 -15.96
C GLN A 42 7.35 8.23 -15.13
N ASP A 43 7.37 7.99 -13.82
CA ASP A 43 8.25 8.69 -12.88
C ASP A 43 8.62 7.76 -11.72
N SER A 44 9.73 7.04 -11.88
CA SER A 44 10.20 6.11 -10.87
C SER A 44 10.62 6.80 -9.57
N ASP A 45 10.95 8.09 -9.64
CA ASP A 45 11.56 8.86 -8.56
C ASP A 45 10.56 9.82 -7.90
N ASP A 46 9.28 9.76 -8.27
CA ASP A 46 8.21 10.52 -7.61
C ASP A 46 8.12 10.13 -6.13
N GLU A 47 8.36 11.12 -5.26
CA GLU A 47 8.32 10.98 -3.81
C GLU A 47 6.96 10.47 -3.30
N LEU A 48 5.86 10.85 -3.96
CA LEU A 48 4.50 10.42 -3.59
C LEU A 48 4.22 8.96 -4.00
N LEU A 49 5.09 8.38 -4.83
CA LEU A 49 5.08 6.96 -5.18
C LEU A 49 6.17 6.17 -4.44
N SER A 50 6.86 6.80 -3.49
CA SER A 50 7.88 6.13 -2.68
C SER A 50 7.26 5.12 -1.73
N GLU A 51 8.00 4.05 -1.43
CA GLU A 51 7.61 3.04 -0.45
C GLU A 51 7.23 3.70 0.88
N GLY A 52 8.07 4.62 1.35
CA GLY A 52 7.89 5.33 2.62
C GLY A 52 6.65 6.22 2.64
N PHE A 53 6.38 6.95 1.56
CA PHE A 53 5.19 7.80 1.48
C PHE A 53 3.90 6.96 1.51
N LEU A 54 3.83 5.90 0.70
CA LEU A 54 2.67 5.01 0.67
C LEU A 54 2.48 4.31 2.01
N ASN A 55 3.57 3.89 2.67
CA ASN A 55 3.52 3.30 3.99
C ASN A 55 2.95 4.27 5.02
N GLY A 56 3.47 5.51 5.05
CA GLY A 56 2.98 6.57 5.93
C GLY A 56 1.50 6.88 5.69
N ALA A 57 1.06 6.94 4.43
CA ALA A 57 -0.34 7.14 4.08
C ALA A 57 -1.24 5.99 4.60
N GLY A 58 -0.79 4.75 4.50
CA GLY A 58 -1.49 3.59 5.06
C GLY A 58 -1.64 3.66 6.58
N TYR A 59 -0.57 4.02 7.31
CA TYR A 59 -0.63 4.17 8.77
C TYR A 59 -1.50 5.35 9.21
N GLU A 60 -1.47 6.47 8.47
CA GLU A 60 -2.38 7.59 8.72
C GLU A 60 -3.85 7.16 8.58
N LEU A 61 -4.18 6.36 7.57
CA LEU A 61 -5.51 5.79 7.41
C LEU A 61 -5.88 4.83 8.56
N LEU A 62 -4.93 4.02 9.06
CA LEU A 62 -5.16 3.19 10.25
C LEU A 62 -5.44 4.03 11.50
N ASN A 63 -4.71 5.13 11.71
CA ASN A 63 -4.93 6.05 12.82
C ASN A 63 -6.32 6.71 12.75
N GLN A 64 -6.83 6.92 11.53
CA GLN A 64 -8.19 7.42 11.29
C GLN A 64 -9.27 6.32 11.32
N HIS A 65 -8.93 5.10 11.73
CA HIS A 65 -9.81 3.92 11.70
C HIS A 65 -10.36 3.53 10.31
N LYS A 66 -9.73 4.03 9.24
CA LYS A 66 -10.08 3.73 7.84
C LYS A 66 -9.38 2.47 7.36
N ILE A 67 -9.67 1.35 8.02
CA ILE A 67 -8.89 0.11 7.89
C ILE A 67 -8.89 -0.43 6.46
N ASN A 68 -10.04 -0.45 5.77
CA ASN A 68 -10.11 -0.96 4.40
C ASN A 68 -9.30 -0.12 3.41
N GLN A 69 -9.34 1.21 3.57
CA GLN A 69 -8.55 2.12 2.73
C GLN A 69 -7.05 1.96 3.01
N ALA A 70 -6.65 1.77 4.27
CA ALA A 70 -5.26 1.47 4.62
C ALA A 70 -4.78 0.17 3.95
N ILE A 71 -5.59 -0.90 4.02
CA ILE A 71 -5.31 -2.19 3.36
C ILE A 71 -5.07 -1.98 1.86
N ASP A 72 -5.90 -1.18 1.20
CA ASP A 72 -5.75 -0.96 -0.24
C ASP A 72 -4.47 -0.17 -0.59
N ILE A 73 -4.09 0.82 0.22
CA ILE A 73 -2.80 1.51 0.03
C ILE A 73 -1.61 0.59 0.31
N PHE A 74 -1.67 -0.24 1.34
CA PHE A 74 -0.61 -1.22 1.60
C PHE A 74 -0.51 -2.26 0.48
N LYS A 75 -1.63 -2.72 -0.10
CA LYS A 75 -1.61 -3.58 -1.29
C LYS A 75 -0.92 -2.90 -2.48
N VAL A 76 -1.23 -1.63 -2.75
CA VAL A 76 -0.50 -0.86 -3.79
C VAL A 76 0.99 -0.88 -3.50
N ASN A 77 1.39 -0.65 -2.24
CA ASN A 77 2.80 -0.67 -1.84
C ASN A 77 3.47 -2.03 -2.10
N THR A 78 2.79 -3.15 -1.80
CA THR A 78 3.31 -4.50 -2.12
C THR A 78 3.50 -4.76 -3.61
N VAL A 79 2.68 -4.14 -4.47
CA VAL A 79 2.78 -4.27 -5.92
C VAL A 79 3.93 -3.42 -6.47
N LEU A 80 4.13 -2.21 -5.95
CA LEU A 80 5.21 -1.32 -6.40
C LEU A 80 6.57 -1.73 -5.83
N TYR A 81 6.60 -2.37 -4.65
CA TYR A 81 7.82 -2.72 -3.91
C TYR A 81 7.84 -4.20 -3.49
N PRO A 82 7.72 -5.17 -4.43
CA PRO A 82 7.46 -6.57 -4.11
C PRO A 82 8.59 -7.31 -3.39
N LYS A 83 9.76 -6.68 -3.23
CA LYS A 83 10.95 -7.23 -2.54
C LYS A 83 11.19 -6.60 -1.16
N SER A 84 10.40 -5.62 -0.75
CA SER A 84 10.52 -5.02 0.58
C SER A 84 9.77 -5.88 1.59
N GLU A 85 10.41 -6.28 2.69
CA GLU A 85 9.68 -6.95 3.77
C GLU A 85 8.71 -6.00 4.49
N ASN A 86 9.05 -4.71 4.57
CA ASN A 86 8.28 -3.70 5.28
C ASN A 86 6.87 -3.54 4.70
N VAL A 87 6.71 -3.61 3.36
CA VAL A 87 5.38 -3.47 2.74
C VAL A 87 4.45 -4.64 3.04
N TYR A 88 4.99 -5.87 3.16
CA TYR A 88 4.18 -7.03 3.54
C TYR A 88 3.89 -7.04 5.04
N ASP A 89 4.83 -6.58 5.87
CA ASP A 89 4.63 -6.41 7.30
C ASP A 89 3.47 -5.44 7.59
N SER A 90 3.50 -4.24 7.00
CA SER A 90 2.45 -3.24 7.19
C SER A 90 1.08 -3.70 6.65
N LEU A 91 1.06 -4.42 5.51
CA LEU A 91 -0.17 -5.05 5.02
C LEU A 91 -0.69 -6.12 5.98
N ALA A 92 0.19 -6.93 6.58
CA ALA A 92 -0.19 -7.94 7.56
C ALA A 92 -0.77 -7.31 8.83
N GLU A 93 -0.17 -6.23 9.34
CA GLU A 93 -0.68 -5.48 10.49
C GLU A 93 -2.07 -4.90 10.22
N ALA A 94 -2.29 -4.33 9.03
CA ALA A 94 -3.60 -3.83 8.63
C ALA A 94 -4.65 -4.94 8.56
N TYR A 95 -4.28 -6.12 8.04
CA TYR A 95 -5.16 -7.28 8.05
C TYR A 95 -5.49 -7.76 9.47
N LEU A 96 -4.52 -7.81 10.39
CA LEU A 96 -4.78 -8.14 11.80
C LEU A 96 -5.76 -7.16 12.44
N LYS A 97 -5.57 -5.86 12.22
CA LYS A 97 -6.50 -4.83 12.71
C LYS A 97 -7.92 -4.98 12.14
N SER A 98 -8.05 -5.53 10.94
CA SER A 98 -9.35 -5.85 10.32
C SER A 98 -9.94 -7.21 10.73
N GLY A 99 -9.23 -8.01 11.53
CA GLY A 99 -9.63 -9.37 11.90
C GLY A 99 -9.41 -10.43 10.80
N GLN A 100 -8.78 -10.08 9.68
CA GLN A 100 -8.50 -11.00 8.57
C GLN A 100 -7.21 -11.79 8.82
N ILE A 101 -7.25 -12.71 9.78
CA ILE A 101 -6.07 -13.44 10.29
C ILE A 101 -5.36 -14.25 9.18
N ASP A 102 -6.10 -14.95 8.32
CA ASP A 102 -5.49 -15.73 7.23
C ASP A 102 -4.71 -14.85 6.24
N SER A 103 -5.25 -13.66 5.93
CA SER A 103 -4.58 -12.68 5.07
C SER A 103 -3.33 -12.11 5.73
N ALA A 104 -3.37 -11.85 7.04
CA ALA A 104 -2.20 -11.43 7.79
C ALA A 104 -1.11 -12.52 7.78
N LYS A 105 -1.47 -13.77 8.07
CA LYS A 105 -0.55 -14.91 8.09
C LYS A 105 0.16 -15.09 6.75
N LYS A 106 -0.56 -14.99 5.63
CA LYS A 106 0.04 -15.05 4.28
C LYS A 106 1.08 -13.94 4.05
N ASN A 107 0.82 -12.72 4.53
CA ASN A 107 1.75 -11.61 4.36
C ASN A 107 2.97 -11.73 5.28
N TYR A 108 2.81 -12.18 6.53
CA TYR A 108 3.93 -12.51 7.40
C TYR A 108 4.78 -13.67 6.86
N GLN A 109 4.17 -14.69 6.24
CA GLN A 109 4.90 -15.72 5.52
C GLN A 109 5.75 -15.11 4.40
N LYS A 110 5.22 -14.12 3.67
CA LYS A 110 5.97 -13.42 2.64
C LYS A 110 7.15 -12.63 3.19
N VAL A 111 7.00 -11.98 4.34
CA VAL A 111 8.14 -11.36 5.05
C VAL A 111 9.22 -12.39 5.36
N ARG A 112 8.84 -13.56 5.90
CA ARG A 112 9.80 -14.64 6.21
C ARG A 112 10.49 -15.19 4.95
N GLU A 113 9.81 -15.25 3.81
CA GLU A 113 10.43 -15.62 2.53
C GLU A 113 11.50 -14.61 2.08
N ILE A 114 11.22 -13.31 2.26
CA ILE A 114 12.11 -12.22 1.85
C ILE A 114 13.29 -12.07 2.82
N ASN A 115 13.01 -12.15 4.13
CA ASN A 115 13.99 -12.06 5.20
C ASN A 115 13.80 -13.20 6.21
N PRO A 116 14.41 -14.38 5.94
CA PRO A 116 14.31 -15.54 6.84
C PRO A 116 14.89 -15.31 8.24
N LYS A 117 15.69 -14.25 8.43
CA LYS A 117 16.32 -13.90 9.73
C LYS A 117 15.47 -12.94 10.57
N ASN A 118 14.29 -12.54 10.09
CA ASN A 118 13.40 -11.67 10.83
C ASN A 118 12.72 -12.44 11.98
N GLU A 119 13.38 -12.46 13.14
CA GLU A 119 12.89 -13.18 14.33
C GLU A 119 11.52 -12.69 14.82
N ARG A 120 11.21 -11.40 14.60
CA ARG A 120 9.91 -10.84 14.98
C ARG A 120 8.78 -11.55 14.24
N VAL A 121 8.95 -11.76 12.92
CA VAL A 121 7.93 -12.43 12.11
C VAL A 121 7.78 -13.90 12.46
N SER A 122 8.86 -14.59 12.82
CA SER A 122 8.77 -15.97 13.34
C SER A 122 7.88 -16.03 14.58
N LYS A 123 8.10 -15.14 15.56
CA LYS A 123 7.29 -15.05 16.78
C LYS A 123 5.83 -14.72 16.48
N ILE A 124 5.56 -13.79 15.55
CA ILE A 124 4.18 -13.45 15.16
C ILE A 124 3.49 -14.68 14.57
N LEU A 125 4.13 -15.40 13.65
CA LEU A 125 3.56 -16.58 13.00
C LEU A 125 3.27 -17.74 13.95
N GLU A 126 3.98 -17.84 15.07
CA GLU A 126 3.69 -18.83 16.14
C GLU A 126 2.41 -18.48 16.92
N THR A 127 2.02 -17.21 16.93
CA THR A 127 0.84 -16.70 17.65
C THR A 127 -0.42 -16.56 16.79
N LEU A 128 -0.30 -16.73 15.46
CA LEU A 128 -1.40 -16.65 14.47
C LEU A 128 -1.85 -18.02 13.97
#